data_AF-A0A534UNW7-F1
#
_entry.id   AF-A0A534UNW7-F1
#
_cell.length_a   1.000
_cell.length_b   1.000
_cell.length_c   1.000
_cell.angle_alpha   90.00
_cell.angle_beta   90.00
_cell.angle_gamma   90.00
#
_symmetry.space_group_name_H-M   'P 1'
#
loop_
_entity.id
_entity.type
_entity.pdbx_description
1 polymer ?
#
loop_
_entity_poly.entity_id
_entity_poly.type
_entity_poly.pdbx_seq_one_letter_code
_entity_poly.pdbx_strand_id
1 'polypeptide(L)'
;MEVRLSDVSRQDVTAPVIAETTVLPEGHQVPIPFELRYDPGKIDPNRTYALRATIRSAGRIMFTTTTAYRVITQGNPTQVNLMLERIVAGSGGSRVHFVGALYHVRC
;
A
#
# COMPACT_ATOMS: atom_id res chain seq x y z
N MET A 1 6.40 -8.08 3.70
CA MET A 1 5.89 -6.75 3.30
C MET A 1 4.41 -6.72 3.61
N GLU A 2 3.91 -5.62 4.14
CA GLU A 2 2.50 -5.44 4.46
C GLU A 2 1.96 -4.28 3.60
N VAL A 3 0.82 -4.49 2.92
CA VAL A 3 0.15 -3.47 2.12
C VAL A 3 -1.26 -3.31 2.66
N ARG A 4 -1.64 -2.06 2.97
CA ARG A 4 -2.91 -1.70 3.59
C ARG A 4 -3.64 -0.69 2.72
N LEU A 5 -4.91 -0.94 2.46
CA LEU A 5 -5.87 0.01 1.92
C LEU A 5 -6.60 0.67 3.08
N SER A 6 -6.48 1.99 3.16
CA SER A 6 -7.11 2.78 4.23
C SER A 6 -8.03 3.84 3.65
N ASP A 7 -9.12 4.11 4.36
CA ASP A 7 -9.99 5.25 4.09
C ASP A 7 -9.34 6.53 4.65
N VAL A 8 -8.90 7.40 3.75
CA VAL A 8 -8.25 8.68 4.04
C VAL A 8 -9.16 9.86 3.73
N SER A 9 -10.48 9.64 3.67
CA SER A 9 -11.47 10.72 3.55
C SER A 9 -11.40 11.72 4.71
N ARG A 10 -10.94 11.26 5.88
CA ARG A 10 -10.72 12.10 7.07
C ARG A 10 -9.24 12.15 7.41
N GLN A 11 -8.70 13.36 7.52
CA GLN A 11 -7.29 13.60 7.78
C GLN A 11 -6.97 13.73 9.29
N ASP A 12 -7.99 14.02 10.12
CA ASP A 12 -7.82 14.27 11.56
C ASP A 12 -7.99 13.02 12.45
N VAL A 13 -8.14 11.84 11.86
CA VAL A 13 -8.37 10.59 12.61
C VAL A 13 -7.52 9.44 12.07
N THR A 14 -7.33 8.40 12.89
CA THR A 14 -6.71 7.15 12.44
C THR A 14 -7.51 6.59 11.26
N ALA A 15 -6.86 6.47 10.10
CA ALA A 15 -7.46 5.97 8.88
C ALA A 15 -7.95 4.50 9.08
N PRO A 16 -9.25 4.22 8.92
CA PRO A 16 -9.76 2.86 8.99
C PRO A 16 -9.14 1.98 7.91
N VAL A 17 -8.65 0.79 8.28
CA VAL A 17 -8.12 -0.19 7.32
C VAL A 17 -9.29 -0.97 6.72
N ILE A 18 -9.42 -0.90 5.39
CA ILE A 18 -10.47 -1.58 4.62
C ILE A 18 -10.04 -2.99 4.23
N ALA A 19 -8.77 -3.12 3.84
CA ALA A 19 -8.17 -4.38 3.45
C ALA A 19 -6.67 -4.33 3.73
N GLU A 20 -6.09 -5.48 4.04
CA GLU A 20 -4.65 -5.65 4.17
C GLU A 20 -4.19 -6.96 3.54
N THR A 21 -2.95 -6.98 3.07
CA THR A 21 -2.30 -8.18 2.56
C THR A 21 -0.85 -8.19 2.99
N THR A 22 -0.32 -9.40 3.23
CA THR A 22 1.09 -9.61 3.50
C THR A 22 1.71 -10.31 2.30
N VAL A 23 2.74 -9.69 1.72
CA VAL A 23 3.49 -10.19 0.58
C VAL A 23 4.91 -10.51 1.03
N LEU A 24 5.41 -11.69 0.69
CA LEU A 24 6.79 -12.08 0.92
C LEU A 24 7.61 -11.71 -0.32
N PRO A 25 8.60 -10.80 -0.21
CA PRO A 25 9.55 -10.60 -1.29
C PRO A 25 10.50 -11.80 -1.30
N GLU A 26 10.16 -12.85 -2.05
CA GLU A 26 10.94 -14.10 -2.17
C GLU A 26 12.25 -13.92 -2.94
N GLY A 27 13.05 -12.90 -2.62
CA GLY A 27 14.28 -12.57 -3.35
C GLY A 27 14.06 -12.01 -4.76
N HIS A 28 12.81 -11.76 -5.16
CA HIS A 28 12.49 -11.20 -6.47
C HIS A 28 13.06 -9.79 -6.65
N GLN A 29 13.77 -9.61 -7.77
CA GLN A 29 14.30 -8.33 -8.22
C GLN A 29 13.15 -7.44 -8.71
N VAL A 30 13.20 -6.16 -8.37
CA VAL A 30 12.14 -5.19 -8.67
C VAL A 30 11.75 -5.18 -10.16
N PRO A 31 10.47 -4.97 -10.49
CA PRO A 31 9.37 -4.67 -9.58
C PRO A 31 8.70 -5.92 -8.97
N ILE A 32 8.39 -5.87 -7.67
CA ILE A 32 7.73 -6.96 -6.94
C ILE A 32 6.21 -6.83 -7.08
N PRO A 33 5.51 -7.82 -7.68
CA PRO A 33 4.06 -7.83 -7.79
C PRO A 33 3.41 -8.00 -6.42
N PHE A 34 2.31 -7.30 -6.18
CA PHE A 34 1.40 -7.58 -5.08
C PHE A 34 -0.04 -7.62 -5.56
N GLU A 35 -0.84 -8.44 -4.89
CA GLU A 35 -2.29 -8.49 -5.05
C GLU A 35 -2.95 -8.10 -3.74
N LEU A 36 -3.71 -7.00 -3.75
CA LEU A 36 -4.57 -6.64 -2.63
C LEU A 36 -6.02 -6.94 -2.98
N ARG A 37 -6.62 -7.82 -2.19
CA ARG A 37 -8.01 -8.22 -2.27
C ARG A 37 -8.88 -7.34 -1.36
N TYR A 38 -9.85 -6.64 -1.93
CA TYR A 38 -10.80 -5.83 -1.16
C TYR A 38 -12.26 -6.16 -1.51
N ASP A 39 -13.15 -5.90 -0.56
CA ASP A 39 -14.60 -6.02 -0.71
C ASP A 39 -15.16 -4.71 -1.29
N PRO A 40 -15.71 -4.70 -2.52
CA PRO A 40 -16.29 -3.50 -3.11
C PRO A 40 -17.53 -2.99 -2.36
N GLY A 41 -18.22 -3.83 -1.58
CA GLY A 41 -19.34 -3.41 -0.72
C GLY A 41 -18.93 -2.48 0.42
N LYS A 42 -17.63 -2.44 0.77
CA LYS A 42 -17.06 -1.52 1.76
C LYS A 42 -16.54 -0.22 1.15
N ILE A 43 -16.64 -0.07 -0.16
CA ILE A 43 -16.16 1.11 -0.88
C ILE A 43 -17.33 2.08 -1.10
N ASP A 44 -17.19 3.27 -0.54
CA ASP A 44 -18.07 4.40 -0.75
C ASP A 44 -17.48 5.27 -1.88
N PRO A 45 -18.19 5.47 -3.00
CA PRO A 45 -17.68 6.25 -4.14
C PRO A 45 -17.39 7.72 -3.80
N ASN A 46 -17.97 8.25 -2.71
CA ASN A 46 -17.72 9.63 -2.25
C ASN A 46 -16.48 9.77 -1.36
N ARG A 47 -15.86 8.65 -0.95
CA ARG A 47 -14.68 8.65 -0.09
C ARG A 47 -13.38 8.49 -0.86
N THR A 48 -12.28 8.83 -0.19
CA THR A 48 -10.93 8.73 -0.75
C THR A 48 -10.20 7.59 -0.09
N TYR A 49 -9.69 6.67 -0.90
CA TYR A 49 -8.91 5.53 -0.41
C TYR A 49 -7.45 5.68 -0.80
N ALA A 50 -6.55 5.33 0.11
CA ALA A 50 -5.12 5.34 -0.14
C ALA A 50 -4.47 4.01 0.22
N LEU A 51 -3.49 3.63 -0.58
CA LEU A 51 -2.59 2.52 -0.27
C LEU A 51 -1.37 2.99 0.49
N ARG A 52 -1.02 2.19 1.50
CA ARG A 52 0.22 2.31 2.26
C ARG A 52 0.90 0.96 2.32
N ALA A 53 2.17 0.91 1.95
CA ALA A 53 2.98 -0.29 2.10
C ALA A 53 4.08 -0.07 3.15
N THR A 54 4.35 -1.11 3.94
CA THR A 54 5.33 -1.08 5.00
C THR A 54 6.08 -2.41 5.03
N ILE A 55 7.41 -2.36 5.09
CA ILE A 55 8.26 -3.52 5.23
C ILE A 55 8.86 -3.49 6.62
N ARG A 56 8.59 -4.54 7.39
CA ARG A 56 9.18 -4.77 8.71
C ARG A 56 10.22 -5.87 8.60
N SER A 57 11.34 -5.71 9.30
CA SER A 57 12.36 -6.74 9.50
C SER A 57 12.79 -6.70 10.96
N ALA A 58 12.89 -7.87 11.60
CA ALA A 58 13.23 -8.01 13.02
C ALA A 58 12.42 -7.06 13.95
N GLY A 59 11.11 -6.92 13.69
CA GLY A 59 10.22 -6.06 14.48
C GLY A 59 10.35 -4.54 14.23
N ARG A 60 11.26 -4.10 13.36
CA ARG A 60 11.47 -2.68 13.03
C ARG A 60 10.98 -2.38 11.62
N ILE A 61 10.37 -1.21 11.43
CA ILE A 61 10.02 -0.72 10.09
C ILE A 61 11.34 -0.39 9.38
N MET A 62 11.56 -1.00 8.22
CA MET A 62 12.73 -0.76 7.39
C MET A 62 12.39 0.11 6.19
N PHE A 63 11.21 -0.09 5.59
CA PHE A 63 10.74 0.69 4.45
C PHE A 63 9.26 1.05 4.61
N THR A 64 8.88 2.21 4.10
CA THR A 64 7.48 2.65 4.04
C THR A 64 7.25 3.52 2.81
N THR A 65 6.01 3.56 2.33
CA THR A 65 5.60 4.57 1.35
C THR A 65 5.61 5.96 2.00
N THR A 66 6.25 6.93 1.35
CA THR A 66 6.28 8.36 1.74
C THR A 66 5.11 9.15 1.14
N THR A 67 4.62 8.70 -0.02
CA THR A 67 3.49 9.32 -0.73
C THR A 67 2.19 8.55 -0.45
N ALA A 68 1.07 9.28 -0.39
CA ALA A 68 -0.26 8.70 -0.37
C ALA A 68 -0.71 8.33 -1.79
N TYR A 69 -0.90 7.04 -2.06
CA TYR A 69 -1.33 6.54 -3.36
C TYR A 69 -2.84 6.36 -3.39
N ARG A 70 -3.56 7.30 -4.02
CA ARG A 70 -5.02 7.23 -4.15
C ARG A 70 -5.44 6.18 -5.17
N VAL A 71 -6.49 5.42 -4.86
CA VAL A 71 -6.96 4.27 -5.66
C VAL A 71 -8.48 4.13 -5.65
N ILE A 72 -9.02 3.38 -6.61
CA ILE A 72 -10.41 2.90 -6.68
C ILE A 72 -11.45 4.00 -7.00
N THR A 73 -11.50 5.08 -6.22
CA THR A 73 -12.54 6.12 -6.33
C THR A 73 -12.04 7.38 -7.02
N GLN A 74 -12.95 8.29 -7.38
CA GLN A 74 -12.63 9.59 -8.00
C GLN A 74 -11.80 9.48 -9.30
N GLY A 75 -12.02 8.42 -10.08
CA GLY A 75 -11.28 8.16 -11.32
C GLY A 75 -9.84 7.67 -11.11
N ASN A 76 -9.44 7.34 -9.87
CA ASN A 76 -8.12 6.79 -9.59
C ASN A 76 -8.02 5.33 -10.06
N PRO A 77 -6.84 4.90 -10.54
CA PRO A 77 -6.66 3.54 -11.02
C PRO A 77 -6.75 2.51 -9.88
N THR A 78 -7.10 1.28 -10.25
CA THR A 78 -7.01 0.10 -9.39
C THR A 78 -5.64 -0.58 -9.49
N GLN A 79 -4.69 -0.02 -10.24
CA GLN A 79 -3.34 -0.53 -10.36
C GLN A 79 -2.36 0.61 -10.10
N VAL A 80 -1.42 0.41 -9.19
CA VAL A 80 -0.49 1.46 -8.76
C VAL A 80 0.93 0.96 -8.55
N ASN A 81 1.87 1.86 -8.84
CA ASN A 81 3.29 1.63 -8.58
C ASN A 81 3.64 2.30 -7.25
N LEU A 82 3.80 1.50 -6.21
CA LEU A 82 4.19 1.96 -4.88
C LEU A 82 5.70 2.14 -4.80
N MET A 83 6.14 3.36 -4.53
CA MET A 83 7.54 3.62 -4.21
C MET A 83 7.72 3.62 -2.69
N LEU A 84 8.65 2.78 -2.22
CA LEU A 84 8.96 2.66 -0.81
C LEU A 84 10.35 3.23 -0.56
N GLU A 85 10.46 3.98 0.53
CA GLU A 85 11.71 4.56 0.99
C GLU A 85 12.14 3.89 2.28
N ARG A 86 13.46 3.70 2.40
CA ARG A 86 14.07 3.15 3.60
C ARG A 86 14.05 4.19 4.71
N ILE A 87 13.66 3.80 5.93
CA ILE A 87 13.54 4.73 7.06
C ILE A 87 14.73 4.71 8.04
N VAL A 88 15.80 3.95 7.77
CA VAL A 88 16.97 3.96 8.67
C VAL A 88 17.74 5.27 8.57
N ALA A 89 17.91 5.90 9.73
CA ALA A 89 18.92 6.93 9.97
C ALA A 89 20.31 6.29 9.92
N GLY A 90 20.96 6.33 8.77
CA GLY A 90 22.31 5.79 8.60
C GLY A 90 22.70 5.63 7.14
N SER A 91 23.12 6.74 6.53
CA SER A 91 24.04 6.82 5.38
C SER A 91 23.83 5.79 4.25
N GLY A 92 22.92 6.09 3.32
CA GLY A 92 22.81 5.39 2.03
C GLY A 92 21.37 5.17 1.58
N GLY A 93 20.83 6.10 0.79
CA GLY A 93 19.45 6.10 0.30
C GLY A 93 19.16 4.96 -0.69
N SER A 94 18.79 3.79 -0.16
CA SER A 94 18.26 2.69 -0.98
C SER A 94 16.75 2.91 -1.23
N ARG A 95 16.40 3.33 -2.45
CA ARG A 95 15.00 3.41 -2.93
C ARG A 95 14.57 2.04 -3.45
N VAL A 96 13.37 1.58 -3.08
CA VAL A 96 12.84 0.30 -3.58
C VAL A 96 11.50 0.55 -4.27
N HIS A 97 11.37 0.02 -5.48
CA HIS A 97 10.18 0.19 -6.31
C HIS A 97 9.33 -1.09 -6.27
N PHE A 98 8.06 -0.95 -5.91
CA PHE A 98 7.07 -2.03 -5.91
C PHE A 98 5.98 -1.69 -6.92
N VAL A 99 5.53 -2.67 -7.70
CA VAL A 99 4.44 -2.50 -8.67
C VAL A 99 3.37 -3.48 -8.29
N GLY A 100 2.12 -3.06 -8.11
CA GLY A 100 1.07 -4.03 -7.86
C GLY A 100 -0.30 -3.57 -8.29
N ALA A 101 -1.17 -4.57 -8.40
CA ALA A 101 -2.53 -4.40 -8.84
C ALA A 101 -3.46 -4.68 -7.65
N LEU A 102 -4.48 -3.84 -7.50
CA LEU A 102 -5.59 -4.11 -6.59
C LEU A 102 -6.60 -4.95 -7.35
N TYR A 103 -6.98 -6.07 -6.75
CA TYR A 103 -7.97 -6.99 -7.28
C TYR A 103 -9.22 -6.92 -6.40
N HIS A 104 -10.40 -6.85 -7.01
CA HIS A 104 -11.65 -7.00 -6.28
C HIS A 104 -11.92 -8.49 -6.06
N VAL A 105 -12.25 -8.90 -4.83
CA VAL A 105 -12.76 -10.25 -4.61
C VAL A 105 -14.21 -10.25 -5.02
N ARG A 106 -14.58 -11.13 -5.96
CA ARG A 106 -15.98 -11.48 -6.16
C ARG A 106 -16.25 -12.67 -5.24
N CYS A 107 -17.01 -12.40 -4.18
CA CYS A 107 -17.65 -13.46 -3.40
C CYS A 107 -18.69 -14.16 -4.28
#